data_AF-A0A0F9EJ39-F1
#
_entry.id   AF-A0A0F9EJ39-F1
#
_cell.length_a   1.000
_cell.length_b   1.000
_cell.length_c   1.000
_cell.angle_alpha   90.00
_cell.angle_beta   90.00
_cell.angle_gamma   90.00
#
_symmetry.space_group_name_H-M   'P 1'
#
loop_
_entity.id
_entity.type
_entity.pdbx_description
1 polymer ?
#
loop_
_entity_poly.entity_id
_entity_poly.type
_entity_poly.pdbx_seq_one_letter_code
_entity_poly.pdbx_strand_id
1 'polypeptide(L)'
;MTNPFGSVVGQLLSEADGSIPYNLPEESIYLESIRGLRDELDSIVAGDSGFVIDPGTIDHDSLLNFNQNEHFLKSDIIASDVTMAVVSSPTFTTVQHMQDIFHSSGWVSGGVLSDAGGGDIDVSAGSGLIKATDSSTAQILFFDWSKSLANTVPDGTARYFGVEYNDGSPQVVVKSSDTWDLNTDFPLGSVVREGAVMHISQTEHAVGDHASNMIHRLFEVERFARDNTLGGLILGESADTNRYVTVSTGDVWERLNKITFAAFDSDPGGGGDTFDTYKHVSGSFTLTTGVTQWPNAQYDDGTDLVTMGTNKYANLWLYGDPDGGVAMVYGTAQYTKSALAELESPPSDLPIRIQTHSFLLGRLIFKKSDTTATQVDTVFETVFNPTQAATHSNLSGLTADDHLLYILVDGTRAFTGNTDFGGFNITNVGTLAGTLSTATQNTVTTMTGLTTIGTLIAGAVPASLVTAGTFGAGAYTFPGTVTTNGNISVETTTPVITLKDTNNVLGDVAYQSYIRGTDSANAQAWWLGDGQSGFKQASFWATT
;
A
#
# COMPACT_ATOMS: atom_id res chain seq x y z
N MET A 1 -9.45 59.57 94.21
CA MET A 1 -10.31 58.38 94.28
C MET A 1 -9.48 57.25 94.86
N THR A 2 -9.94 56.79 96.01
CA THR A 2 -9.34 55.78 96.90
C THR A 2 -9.16 54.44 96.20
N ASN A 3 -7.97 53.84 96.29
CA ASN A 3 -7.84 52.39 96.12
C ASN A 3 -7.18 51.80 97.38
N PRO A 4 -7.86 50.93 98.15
CA PRO A 4 -7.59 50.70 99.58
C PRO A 4 -6.52 49.63 99.84
N PHE A 5 -5.76 49.21 98.83
CA PHE A 5 -4.87 48.05 98.95
C PHE A 5 -3.50 48.37 99.56
N GLY A 6 -3.01 49.62 99.44
CA GLY A 6 -1.66 49.99 99.90
C GLY A 6 -1.51 50.12 101.42
N SER A 7 -2.58 50.43 102.16
CA SER A 7 -2.53 50.57 103.62
C SER A 7 -2.82 49.28 104.38
N VAL A 8 -3.48 48.30 103.73
CA VAL A 8 -3.81 46.99 104.33
C VAL A 8 -2.60 46.05 104.32
N VAL A 9 -1.74 46.14 103.30
CA VAL A 9 -0.52 45.31 103.21
C VAL A 9 0.54 45.71 104.24
N GLY A 10 0.65 47.01 104.56
CA GLY A 10 1.55 47.49 105.60
C GLY A 10 1.14 47.09 107.02
N GLN A 11 -0.16 46.90 107.26
CA GLN A 11 -0.70 46.53 108.58
C GLN A 11 -0.61 45.01 108.82
N LEU A 12 -0.81 44.20 107.78
CA LEU A 12 -0.71 42.73 107.84
C LEU A 12 0.72 42.21 108.06
N LEU A 13 1.75 42.95 107.60
CA LEU A 13 3.15 42.61 107.83
C LEU A 13 3.67 43.01 109.23
N SER A 14 3.02 43.97 109.90
CA SER A 14 3.39 44.37 111.27
C SER A 14 2.73 43.56 112.37
N GLU A 15 1.65 42.83 112.08
CA GLU A 15 0.90 42.03 113.06
C GLU A 15 1.32 40.54 113.08
N ALA A 16 2.32 40.14 112.29
CA ALA A 16 2.79 38.74 112.19
C ALA A 16 4.10 38.46 112.95
N ASP A 17 4.40 39.19 114.03
CA ASP A 17 5.41 38.76 115.00
C ASP A 17 4.79 37.69 115.92
N GLY A 18 4.86 36.44 115.44
CA GLY A 18 4.45 35.26 116.20
C GLY A 18 2.94 34.96 116.15
N SER A 19 2.59 33.93 115.38
CA SER A 19 1.29 33.23 115.34
C SER A 19 0.09 34.02 114.79
N ILE A 20 -0.28 33.75 113.53
CA ILE A 20 -1.61 34.08 113.01
C ILE A 20 -2.61 33.03 113.52
N PRO A 21 -3.68 33.44 114.21
CA PRO A 21 -4.71 32.54 114.71
C PRO A 21 -5.62 32.05 113.57
N TYR A 22 -5.97 30.78 113.69
CA TYR A 22 -6.87 30.01 112.84
C TYR A 22 -8.25 30.70 112.74
N ASN A 23 -8.51 31.43 111.66
CA ASN A 23 -9.80 31.55 110.96
C ASN A 23 -9.78 32.71 109.96
N LEU A 24 -9.43 32.40 108.70
CA LEU A 24 -9.81 33.19 107.55
C LEU A 24 -10.44 32.26 106.48
N PRO A 25 -11.48 32.72 105.76
CA PRO A 25 -12.33 31.88 104.91
C PRO A 25 -11.68 31.62 103.55
N GLU A 26 -11.76 30.37 103.08
CA GLU A 26 -11.55 29.75 101.74
C GLU A 26 -10.58 30.33 100.66
N GLU A 27 -9.96 31.49 100.82
CA GLU A 27 -8.98 32.05 99.87
C GLU A 27 -7.52 31.77 100.24
N SER A 28 -7.25 31.10 101.37
CA SER A 28 -5.90 30.73 101.83
C SER A 28 -5.31 29.49 101.15
N ILE A 29 -6.13 28.69 100.46
CA ILE A 29 -5.67 27.52 99.68
C ILE A 29 -4.91 27.96 98.42
N TYR A 30 -5.26 29.11 97.86
CA TYR A 30 -4.63 29.63 96.64
C TYR A 30 -3.21 30.17 96.87
N LEU A 31 -2.92 30.77 98.03
CA LEU A 31 -1.60 31.37 98.31
C LEU A 31 -0.55 30.34 98.77
N GLU A 32 -0.95 29.31 99.53
CA GLU A 32 -0.09 28.17 99.87
C GLU A 32 0.23 27.32 98.63
N SER A 33 -0.76 27.09 97.76
CA SER A 33 -0.58 26.38 96.49
C SER A 33 0.35 27.12 95.52
N ILE A 34 0.19 28.45 95.38
CA ILE A 34 1.06 29.25 94.50
C ILE A 34 2.49 29.38 95.04
N ARG A 35 2.71 29.40 96.37
CA ARG A 35 4.06 29.35 96.96
C ARG A 35 4.73 27.99 96.77
N GLY A 36 4.01 26.89 97.02
CA GLY A 36 4.53 25.54 96.77
C GLY A 36 4.91 25.31 95.30
N LEU A 37 4.09 25.81 94.38
CA LEU A 37 4.36 25.74 92.93
C LEU A 37 5.54 26.62 92.50
N ARG A 38 5.78 27.76 93.15
CA ARG A 38 6.92 28.63 92.85
C ARG A 38 8.22 28.06 93.40
N ASP A 39 8.19 27.46 94.60
CA ASP A 39 9.36 26.80 95.20
C ASP A 39 9.75 25.53 94.41
N GLU A 40 8.78 24.76 93.91
CA GLU A 40 9.02 23.64 92.97
C GLU A 40 9.60 24.13 91.64
N LEU A 41 9.05 25.20 91.05
CA LEU A 41 9.51 25.74 89.77
C LEU A 41 10.92 26.36 89.87
N ASP A 42 11.23 27.06 90.95
CA ASP A 42 12.56 27.62 91.20
C ASP A 42 13.59 26.50 91.46
N SER A 43 13.20 25.35 92.03
CA SER A 43 14.07 24.17 92.18
C SER A 43 14.41 23.49 90.84
N ILE A 44 13.46 23.51 89.88
CA ILE A 44 13.62 22.95 88.53
C ILE A 44 14.53 23.85 87.67
N VAL A 45 14.41 25.18 87.81
CA VAL A 45 15.19 26.14 87.01
C VAL A 45 16.61 26.35 87.54
N ALA A 46 16.85 26.13 88.85
CA ALA A 46 18.15 26.36 89.48
C ALA A 46 19.11 25.14 89.43
N GLY A 47 18.71 24.01 88.85
CA GLY A 47 19.60 22.86 88.64
C GLY A 47 20.13 22.24 89.93
N ASP A 48 19.27 22.05 90.94
CA ASP A 48 19.67 21.41 92.19
C ASP A 48 19.89 19.90 91.99
N SER A 49 20.96 19.39 92.57
CA SER A 49 21.47 18.01 92.40
C SER A 49 20.57 16.89 92.96
N GLY A 50 19.39 17.25 93.48
CA GLY A 50 18.39 16.34 94.06
C GLY A 50 17.17 16.06 93.17
N PHE A 51 16.92 16.84 92.11
CA PHE A 51 15.89 16.52 91.10
C PHE A 51 16.57 15.85 89.90
N VAL A 52 16.99 14.61 90.10
CA VAL A 52 17.37 13.75 88.98
C VAL A 52 16.06 13.31 88.35
N ILE A 53 15.72 13.89 87.20
CA ILE A 53 14.85 13.21 86.25
C ILE A 53 15.57 11.90 85.94
N ASP A 54 15.19 10.80 86.60
CA ASP A 54 15.70 9.49 86.27
C ASP A 54 15.13 9.15 84.88
N PRO A 55 15.96 9.13 83.82
CA PRO A 55 15.48 8.85 82.48
C PRO A 55 14.95 7.41 82.34
N GLY A 56 15.11 6.56 83.36
CA GLY A 56 14.47 5.24 83.46
C GLY A 56 13.09 5.23 84.14
N THR A 57 12.65 6.35 84.75
CA THR A 57 11.30 6.49 85.36
C THR A 57 10.42 7.50 84.64
N ILE A 58 11.00 8.30 83.74
CA ILE A 58 10.22 8.80 82.61
C ILE A 58 9.84 7.58 81.78
N ASP A 59 8.61 7.10 81.97
CA ASP A 59 7.99 6.33 80.92
C ASP A 59 7.87 7.28 79.71
N HIS A 60 8.73 7.07 78.71
CA HIS A 60 8.66 7.81 77.46
C HIS A 60 7.26 7.70 76.81
N ASP A 61 6.48 6.66 77.13
CA ASP A 61 5.09 6.53 76.66
C ASP A 61 4.10 7.42 77.43
N SER A 62 4.45 7.86 78.65
CA SER A 62 3.58 8.71 79.49
C SER A 62 3.77 10.22 79.27
N LEU A 63 4.96 10.66 78.85
CA LEU A 63 5.20 12.04 78.41
C LEU A 63 4.75 12.29 76.96
N LEU A 64 4.42 11.22 76.24
CA LEU A 64 3.66 11.27 74.99
C LEU A 64 2.16 11.34 75.29
N ASN A 65 1.72 12.42 75.95
CA ASN A 65 0.34 12.91 75.78
C ASN A 65 0.17 13.62 74.42
N PHE A 66 0.82 13.08 73.39
CA PHE A 66 0.46 13.30 72.00
C PHE A 66 -0.46 12.15 71.65
N ASN A 67 -1.67 12.49 71.21
CA ASN A 67 -2.71 11.61 70.73
C ASN A 67 -2.14 10.31 70.13
N GLN A 68 -2.37 9.15 70.76
CA GLN A 68 -1.81 7.85 70.35
C GLN A 68 -2.23 7.43 68.91
N ASN A 69 -3.05 8.24 68.25
CA ASN A 69 -3.36 8.12 66.82
C ASN A 69 -2.29 8.73 65.89
N GLU A 70 -1.22 9.37 66.40
CA GLU A 70 -0.19 10.03 65.58
C GLU A 70 1.17 9.33 65.55
N HIS A 71 1.37 8.26 66.34
CA HIS A 71 2.57 7.43 66.24
C HIS A 71 2.31 6.22 65.34
N PHE A 72 2.13 6.48 64.04
CA PHE A 72 2.18 5.45 63.02
C PHE A 72 3.63 4.94 62.89
N LEU A 73 4.05 4.09 63.82
CA LEU A 73 4.94 2.98 63.46
C LEU A 73 4.06 1.86 62.88
N LYS A 74 3.25 2.19 61.87
CA LYS A 74 2.78 1.17 60.95
C LYS A 74 4.04 0.78 60.19
N SER A 75 4.67 -0.33 60.57
CA SER A 75 5.88 -0.82 59.89
C SER A 75 5.67 -0.93 58.38
N ASP A 76 4.42 -1.14 57.95
CA ASP A 76 4.01 -1.28 56.56
C ASP A 76 2.92 -0.24 56.21
N ILE A 77 3.28 0.79 55.45
CA ILE A 77 2.30 1.71 54.85
C ILE A 77 1.65 0.97 53.67
N ILE A 78 0.32 0.80 53.68
CA ILE A 78 -0.40 0.13 52.60
C ILE A 78 -0.48 1.09 51.41
N ALA A 79 -0.25 0.60 50.19
CA ALA A 79 -0.28 1.44 48.98
C ALA A 79 -1.61 2.16 48.74
N SER A 80 -2.73 1.64 49.28
CA SER A 80 -4.04 2.30 49.26
C SER A 80 -4.12 3.52 50.17
N ASP A 81 -3.22 3.64 51.16
CA ASP A 81 -3.19 4.76 52.10
C ASP A 81 -2.29 5.90 51.59
N VAL A 82 -1.47 5.64 50.56
CA VAL A 82 -0.56 6.63 49.96
C VAL A 82 -1.27 7.35 48.83
N THR A 83 -1.65 8.61 49.06
CA THR A 83 -2.38 9.42 48.08
C THR A 83 -1.45 10.03 47.02
N MET A 84 -1.94 10.17 45.80
CA MET A 84 -1.32 10.93 44.72
C MET A 84 -1.86 12.36 44.65
N ALA A 85 -1.16 13.25 43.95
CA ALA A 85 -1.68 14.57 43.64
C ALA A 85 -2.89 14.46 42.70
N VAL A 86 -3.99 15.13 43.05
CA VAL A 86 -5.27 15.01 42.34
C VAL A 86 -5.89 16.39 42.06
N VAL A 87 -6.72 16.46 41.02
CA VAL A 87 -7.57 17.62 40.72
C VAL A 87 -8.98 17.33 41.20
N SER A 88 -9.50 18.15 42.11
CA SER A 88 -10.84 17.97 42.71
C SER A 88 -10.98 16.60 43.40
N SER A 89 -11.96 15.78 43.02
CA SER A 89 -12.29 14.50 43.65
C SER A 89 -12.39 13.38 42.61
N PRO A 90 -11.27 12.93 42.03
CA PRO A 90 -11.29 11.88 41.01
C PRO A 90 -11.51 10.51 41.67
N THR A 91 -11.91 9.52 40.86
CA THR A 91 -12.13 8.13 41.29
C THR A 91 -10.85 7.46 41.81
N PHE A 92 -9.71 7.79 41.22
CA PHE A 92 -8.41 7.16 41.50
C PHE A 92 -7.47 8.16 42.15
N THR A 93 -7.02 7.86 43.36
CA THR A 93 -6.36 8.85 44.23
C THR A 93 -5.10 8.32 44.93
N THR A 94 -4.68 7.08 44.69
CA THR A 94 -3.66 6.41 45.52
C THR A 94 -2.61 5.70 44.68
N VAL A 95 -1.48 5.33 45.30
CA VAL A 95 -0.43 4.53 44.66
C VAL A 95 -0.94 3.15 44.26
N GLN A 96 -1.82 2.53 45.06
CA GLN A 96 -2.47 1.28 44.66
C GLN A 96 -3.27 1.46 43.35
N HIS A 97 -4.04 2.54 43.23
CA HIS A 97 -4.77 2.80 41.98
C HIS A 97 -3.86 3.01 40.77
N MET A 98 -2.67 3.60 40.94
CA MET A 98 -1.68 3.66 39.86
C MET A 98 -1.32 2.24 39.39
N GLN A 99 -1.03 1.34 40.32
CA GLN A 99 -0.70 -0.04 40.01
C GLN A 99 -1.86 -0.76 39.31
N ASP A 100 -3.10 -0.55 39.77
CA ASP A 100 -4.30 -1.21 39.24
C ASP A 100 -4.64 -0.79 37.79
N ILE A 101 -4.35 0.46 37.43
CA ILE A 101 -4.73 1.05 36.13
C ILE A 101 -3.68 0.82 35.06
N PHE A 102 -2.39 0.97 35.40
CA PHE A 102 -1.32 0.91 34.40
C PHE A 102 -0.82 -0.50 34.10
N HIS A 103 -1.00 -1.44 35.03
CA HIS A 103 -0.50 -2.80 34.88
C HIS A 103 -1.61 -3.81 34.62
N SER A 104 -1.21 -4.95 34.05
CA SER A 104 -2.09 -6.05 33.66
C SER A 104 -1.74 -7.32 34.43
N SER A 105 -2.71 -8.24 34.53
CA SER A 105 -2.47 -9.58 35.03
C SER A 105 -1.51 -10.32 34.11
N GLY A 106 -0.65 -11.18 34.66
CA GLY A 106 0.30 -11.93 33.84
C GLY A 106 1.45 -12.54 34.62
N TRP A 107 2.38 -13.09 33.85
CA TRP A 107 3.55 -13.82 34.31
C TRP A 107 4.72 -12.90 34.64
N VAL A 108 5.48 -13.25 35.70
CA VAL A 108 6.75 -12.62 36.09
C VAL A 108 7.90 -13.63 36.07
N SER A 109 7.72 -14.82 36.64
CA SER A 109 8.76 -15.85 36.65
C SER A 109 8.20 -17.26 36.89
N GLY A 110 8.96 -18.31 36.55
CA GLY A 110 8.58 -19.71 36.77
C GLY A 110 7.57 -20.23 35.75
N GLY A 111 6.67 -21.14 36.15
CA GLY A 111 5.64 -21.69 35.24
C GLY A 111 6.17 -22.48 34.04
N VAL A 112 7.35 -23.11 34.16
CA VAL A 112 7.98 -23.87 33.07
C VAL A 112 7.14 -25.11 32.76
N LEU A 113 6.75 -25.27 31.49
CA LEU A 113 6.10 -26.46 30.97
C LEU A 113 7.16 -27.52 30.61
N SER A 114 7.02 -28.73 31.14
CA SER A 114 7.95 -29.84 30.87
C SER A 114 7.22 -31.15 30.67
N ASP A 115 7.74 -32.01 29.78
CA ASP A 115 7.18 -33.33 29.52
C ASP A 115 7.41 -34.25 30.74
N ALA A 116 6.31 -34.68 31.36
CA ALA A 116 6.31 -35.61 32.49
C ALA A 116 6.32 -37.08 32.06
N GLY A 117 6.26 -37.33 30.74
CA GLY A 117 6.04 -38.64 30.15
C GLY A 117 4.56 -39.03 30.14
N GLY A 118 4.22 -40.10 29.42
CA GLY A 118 2.86 -40.64 29.39
C GLY A 118 1.80 -39.77 28.69
N GLY A 119 2.20 -38.64 28.10
CA GLY A 119 1.30 -37.64 27.54
C GLY A 119 0.89 -36.55 28.54
N ASP A 120 1.59 -36.45 29.67
CA ASP A 120 1.33 -35.45 30.70
C ASP A 120 2.39 -34.34 30.71
N ILE A 121 2.01 -33.16 31.20
CA ILE A 121 2.88 -32.00 31.39
C ILE A 121 2.97 -31.64 32.88
N ASP A 122 4.19 -31.39 33.34
CA ASP A 122 4.45 -30.75 34.62
C ASP A 122 4.66 -29.25 34.41
N VAL A 123 4.03 -28.46 35.29
CA VAL A 123 4.16 -26.99 35.35
C VAL A 123 4.86 -26.62 36.65
N SER A 124 6.00 -25.94 36.55
CA SER A 124 6.73 -25.49 37.75
C SER A 124 5.96 -24.43 38.52
N ALA A 125 6.30 -24.26 39.80
CA ALA A 125 5.86 -23.09 40.57
C ALA A 125 6.35 -21.79 39.89
N GLY A 126 5.71 -20.67 40.21
CA GLY A 126 6.04 -19.37 39.66
C GLY A 126 5.29 -18.23 40.33
N SER A 127 5.48 -17.03 39.81
CA SER A 127 4.96 -15.77 40.36
C SER A 127 4.40 -14.87 39.26
N GLY A 128 3.41 -14.05 39.64
CA GLY A 128 2.70 -13.20 38.70
C GLY A 128 1.81 -12.16 39.36
N LEU A 129 1.02 -11.50 38.52
CA LEU A 129 -0.01 -10.54 38.91
C LEU A 129 -1.38 -11.03 38.42
N ILE A 130 -2.43 -10.84 39.21
CA ILE A 130 -3.79 -11.28 38.86
C ILE A 130 -4.86 -10.39 39.48
N LYS A 131 -6.05 -10.38 38.90
CA LYS A 131 -7.22 -9.68 39.45
C LYS A 131 -8.25 -10.70 39.93
N ALA A 132 -8.96 -10.34 40.99
CA ALA A 132 -10.02 -11.19 41.55
C ALA A 132 -11.32 -11.16 40.72
N THR A 133 -11.48 -10.15 39.86
CA THR A 133 -12.65 -9.97 39.01
C THR A 133 -12.23 -9.57 37.61
N ASP A 134 -13.04 -9.95 36.61
CA ASP A 134 -12.82 -9.60 35.21
C ASP A 134 -13.16 -8.12 34.99
N SER A 135 -12.21 -7.26 35.31
CA SER A 135 -12.33 -5.82 35.17
C SER A 135 -10.96 -5.16 34.98
N SER A 136 -10.87 -4.28 34.00
CA SER A 136 -9.63 -3.52 33.73
C SER A 136 -9.22 -2.60 34.88
N THR A 137 -10.12 -2.24 35.80
CA THR A 137 -9.84 -1.34 36.92
C THR A 137 -9.92 -2.01 38.29
N ALA A 138 -10.09 -3.34 38.34
CA ALA A 138 -10.03 -4.09 39.60
C ALA A 138 -8.61 -4.08 40.17
N GLN A 139 -8.53 -4.24 41.50
CA GLN A 139 -7.25 -4.30 42.19
C GLN A 139 -6.39 -5.43 41.65
N ILE A 140 -5.14 -5.10 41.28
CA ILE A 140 -4.17 -6.10 40.85
C ILE A 140 -3.37 -6.61 42.05
N LEU A 141 -3.20 -7.93 42.12
CA LEU A 141 -2.63 -8.64 43.24
C LEU A 141 -1.38 -9.38 42.80
N PHE A 142 -0.28 -9.22 43.55
CA PHE A 142 0.88 -10.10 43.43
C PHE A 142 0.55 -11.45 44.07
N PHE A 143 1.00 -12.53 43.43
CA PHE A 143 0.78 -13.87 43.95
C PHE A 143 1.85 -14.84 43.44
N ASP A 144 1.97 -15.96 44.16
CA ASP A 144 2.72 -17.14 43.74
C ASP A 144 1.75 -18.31 43.52
N TRP A 145 2.01 -19.15 42.51
CA TRP A 145 1.31 -20.41 42.33
C TRP A 145 2.21 -21.60 42.63
N SER A 146 1.60 -22.66 43.13
CA SER A 146 2.28 -23.93 43.35
C SER A 146 2.47 -24.70 42.05
N LYS A 147 3.45 -25.61 42.03
CA LYS A 147 3.64 -26.55 40.91
C LYS A 147 2.38 -27.38 40.66
N SER A 148 2.09 -27.66 39.39
CA SER A 148 1.04 -28.60 38.97
C SER A 148 1.69 -29.76 38.24
N LEU A 149 1.33 -30.99 38.60
CA LEU A 149 1.96 -32.20 38.06
C LEU A 149 0.96 -33.03 37.27
N ALA A 150 1.47 -33.82 36.32
CA ALA A 150 0.72 -34.81 35.57
C ALA A 150 -0.53 -34.24 34.86
N ASN A 151 -0.39 -33.10 34.19
CA ASN A 151 -1.48 -32.47 33.45
C ASN A 151 -1.63 -33.12 32.06
N THR A 152 -2.69 -33.91 31.87
CA THR A 152 -2.86 -34.71 30.65
C THR A 152 -3.14 -33.90 29.40
N VAL A 153 -2.39 -34.20 28.34
CA VAL A 153 -2.64 -33.79 26.96
C VAL A 153 -3.04 -35.03 26.15
N PRO A 154 -4.34 -35.22 25.84
CA PRO A 154 -4.78 -36.34 25.04
C PRO A 154 -4.13 -36.35 23.65
N ASP A 155 -3.94 -37.55 23.10
CA ASP A 155 -3.38 -37.71 21.76
C ASP A 155 -4.24 -37.01 20.69
N GLY A 156 -3.58 -36.37 19.73
CA GLY A 156 -4.22 -35.61 18.66
C GLY A 156 -4.93 -34.34 19.14
N THR A 157 -4.55 -33.78 20.29
CA THR A 157 -5.16 -32.57 20.84
C THR A 157 -4.15 -31.49 21.21
N ALA A 158 -4.64 -30.25 21.26
CA ALA A 158 -3.97 -29.12 21.88
C ALA A 158 -4.52 -28.87 23.29
N ARG A 159 -3.65 -28.46 24.20
CA ARG A 159 -3.99 -27.95 25.53
C ARG A 159 -3.25 -26.64 25.78
N TYR A 160 -3.95 -25.71 26.42
CA TYR A 160 -3.45 -24.38 26.74
C TYR A 160 -3.31 -24.29 28.25
N PHE A 161 -2.10 -23.98 28.70
CA PHE A 161 -1.72 -23.93 30.10
C PHE A 161 -1.68 -22.48 30.54
N GLY A 162 -2.22 -22.20 31.72
CA GLY A 162 -2.24 -20.86 32.28
C GLY A 162 -2.45 -20.87 33.77
N VAL A 163 -2.70 -19.70 34.32
CA VAL A 163 -2.97 -19.51 35.75
C VAL A 163 -4.29 -18.77 35.89
N GLU A 164 -5.15 -19.20 36.80
CA GLU A 164 -6.44 -18.59 37.09
C GLU A 164 -6.56 -18.15 38.55
N TYR A 165 -7.41 -17.16 38.81
CA TYR A 165 -7.82 -16.76 40.13
C TYR A 165 -8.86 -17.74 40.66
N ASN A 166 -8.47 -18.55 41.65
CA ASN A 166 -9.32 -19.57 42.26
C ASN A 166 -9.63 -19.19 43.72
N ASP A 167 -10.57 -18.25 43.87
CA ASP A 167 -11.13 -17.79 45.16
C ASP A 167 -10.05 -17.40 46.19
N GLY A 168 -9.07 -16.62 45.74
CA GLY A 168 -7.95 -16.17 46.57
C GLY A 168 -6.75 -17.12 46.63
N SER A 169 -6.83 -18.28 45.98
CA SER A 169 -5.72 -19.23 45.84
C SER A 169 -5.44 -19.53 44.36
N PRO A 170 -4.72 -18.63 43.65
CA PRO A 170 -4.45 -18.83 42.23
C PRO A 170 -3.72 -20.15 41.94
N GLN A 171 -4.07 -20.77 40.81
CA GLN A 171 -3.61 -22.12 40.47
C GLN A 171 -3.37 -22.28 38.96
N VAL A 172 -2.59 -23.30 38.60
CA VAL A 172 -2.45 -23.70 37.20
C VAL A 172 -3.75 -24.30 36.70
N VAL A 173 -4.20 -23.86 35.53
CA VAL A 173 -5.37 -24.38 34.82
C VAL A 173 -4.99 -24.84 33.42
N VAL A 174 -5.71 -25.84 32.91
CA VAL A 174 -5.53 -26.39 31.56
C VAL A 174 -6.84 -26.30 30.79
N LYS A 175 -6.81 -25.60 29.66
CA LYS A 175 -7.97 -25.36 28.80
C LYS A 175 -7.84 -26.11 27.47
N SER A 176 -8.97 -26.43 26.86
CA SER A 176 -9.04 -27.03 25.52
C SER A 176 -9.03 -26.00 24.38
N SER A 177 -9.19 -24.72 24.72
CA SER A 177 -9.20 -23.59 23.80
C SER A 177 -8.35 -22.45 24.37
N ASP A 178 -7.77 -21.65 23.50
CA ASP A 178 -6.97 -20.49 23.87
C ASP A 178 -7.87 -19.30 24.22
N THR A 179 -8.52 -19.40 25.37
CA THR A 179 -9.51 -18.41 25.84
C THR A 179 -9.10 -17.91 27.20
N TRP A 180 -8.63 -16.66 27.26
CA TRP A 180 -8.17 -15.98 28.46
C TRP A 180 -8.79 -14.58 28.53
N ASP A 181 -9.22 -14.15 29.71
CA ASP A 181 -9.77 -12.80 29.91
C ASP A 181 -8.67 -11.75 30.18
N LEU A 182 -7.45 -12.22 30.51
CA LEU A 182 -6.28 -11.41 30.84
C LEU A 182 -6.47 -10.51 32.08
N ASN A 183 -7.46 -10.84 32.91
CA ASN A 183 -7.76 -10.21 34.19
C ASN A 183 -7.75 -11.25 35.31
N THR A 184 -8.66 -12.22 35.27
CA THR A 184 -8.76 -13.32 36.24
C THR A 184 -7.99 -14.56 35.83
N ASP A 185 -7.53 -14.63 34.58
CA ASP A 185 -6.64 -15.68 34.11
C ASP A 185 -5.68 -15.19 33.00
N PHE A 186 -4.59 -15.93 32.79
CA PHE A 186 -3.63 -15.63 31.72
C PHE A 186 -2.85 -16.88 31.28
N PRO A 187 -2.35 -16.92 30.03
CA PRO A 187 -1.60 -18.06 29.50
C PRO A 187 -0.12 -18.10 29.94
N LEU A 188 0.39 -19.33 30.07
CA LEU A 188 1.82 -19.67 30.18
C LEU A 188 2.36 -20.30 28.88
N GLY A 189 1.51 -20.99 28.13
CA GLY A 189 1.93 -21.66 26.91
C GLY A 189 0.90 -22.63 26.37
N SER A 190 1.29 -23.35 25.31
CA SER A 190 0.45 -24.37 24.70
C SER A 190 1.24 -25.64 24.41
N VAL A 191 0.54 -26.77 24.41
CA VAL A 191 1.13 -28.07 24.11
C VAL A 191 0.24 -28.82 23.14
N VAL A 192 0.83 -29.30 22.05
CA VAL A 192 0.19 -30.19 21.09
C VAL A 192 0.82 -31.57 21.20
N ARG A 193 -0.03 -32.60 21.29
CA ARG A 193 0.44 -33.99 21.29
C ARG A 193 0.08 -34.69 19.99
N GLU A 194 1.09 -35.26 19.34
CA GLU A 194 0.95 -36.10 18.15
C GLU A 194 1.62 -37.45 18.38
N GLY A 195 0.81 -38.49 18.65
CA GLY A 195 1.29 -39.81 19.03
C GLY A 195 2.08 -39.77 20.33
N ALA A 196 3.38 -40.06 20.26
CA ALA A 196 4.28 -40.03 21.41
C ALA A 196 5.04 -38.70 21.55
N VAL A 197 4.89 -37.77 20.60
CA VAL A 197 5.65 -36.52 20.56
C VAL A 197 4.86 -35.40 21.22
N MET A 198 5.52 -34.65 22.08
CA MET A 198 5.01 -33.45 22.73
C MET A 198 5.65 -32.22 22.08
N HIS A 199 4.83 -31.34 21.50
CA HIS A 199 5.23 -30.04 20.99
C HIS A 199 4.88 -28.98 22.02
N ILE A 200 5.85 -28.58 22.84
CA ILE A 200 5.68 -27.60 23.92
C ILE A 200 6.08 -26.21 23.39
N SER A 201 5.15 -25.26 23.48
CA SER A 201 5.37 -23.85 23.20
C SER A 201 5.31 -23.07 24.50
N GLN A 202 6.46 -22.64 25.00
CA GLN A 202 6.56 -21.76 26.16
C GLN A 202 6.40 -20.31 25.69
N THR A 203 5.24 -19.73 25.98
CA THR A 203 4.85 -18.40 25.48
C THR A 203 3.98 -17.73 26.53
N GLU A 204 4.64 -17.25 27.58
CA GLU A 204 3.98 -16.64 28.72
C GLU A 204 3.42 -15.26 28.37
N HIS A 205 2.30 -14.90 29.02
CA HIS A 205 1.82 -13.52 29.01
C HIS A 205 2.68 -12.67 29.96
N ALA A 206 3.89 -12.35 29.52
CA ALA A 206 4.89 -11.67 30.33
C ALA A 206 4.51 -10.20 30.59
N VAL A 207 4.34 -9.87 31.87
CA VAL A 207 4.09 -8.50 32.35
C VAL A 207 5.24 -8.00 33.24
N GLY A 208 6.05 -8.92 33.78
CA GLY A 208 7.33 -8.60 34.41
C GLY A 208 8.27 -7.94 33.40
N ASP A 209 8.92 -6.85 33.82
CA ASP A 209 9.86 -6.07 32.99
C ASP A 209 9.30 -5.68 31.60
N HIS A 210 7.98 -5.45 31.51
CA HIS A 210 7.29 -5.23 30.23
C HIS A 210 7.86 -4.04 29.43
N ALA A 211 8.35 -2.99 30.10
CA ALA A 211 8.94 -1.84 29.43
C ALA A 211 10.21 -2.22 28.65
N SER A 212 11.10 -3.00 29.27
CA SER A 212 12.30 -3.53 28.63
C SER A 212 11.92 -4.48 27.48
N ASN A 213 11.02 -5.43 27.74
CA ASN A 213 10.56 -6.39 26.73
C ASN A 213 9.92 -5.70 25.51
N MET A 214 9.14 -4.64 25.72
CA MET A 214 8.57 -3.84 24.64
C MET A 214 9.66 -3.15 23.81
N ILE A 215 10.67 -2.56 24.46
CA ILE A 215 11.81 -1.92 23.79
C ILE A 215 12.60 -2.94 22.96
N HIS A 216 12.90 -4.11 23.54
CA HIS A 216 13.60 -5.20 22.87
C HIS A 216 12.81 -5.69 21.66
N ARG A 217 11.53 -5.99 21.85
CA ARG A 217 10.65 -6.42 20.76
C ARG A 217 10.62 -5.40 19.63
N LEU A 218 10.41 -4.11 19.93
CA LEU A 218 10.43 -3.05 18.91
C LEU A 218 11.76 -3.03 18.17
N PHE A 219 12.88 -3.03 18.88
CA PHE A 219 14.21 -2.99 18.25
C PHE A 219 14.50 -4.20 17.36
N GLU A 220 14.06 -5.40 17.75
CA GLU A 220 14.36 -6.65 17.05
C GLU A 220 13.44 -6.90 15.84
N VAL A 221 12.19 -6.44 15.89
CA VAL A 221 11.22 -6.65 14.79
C VAL A 221 11.10 -5.44 13.86
N GLU A 222 11.33 -4.24 14.37
CA GLU A 222 11.13 -2.98 13.66
C GLU A 222 12.15 -1.94 14.14
N ARG A 223 13.42 -2.20 13.85
CA ARG A 223 14.53 -1.38 14.35
C ARG A 223 14.37 0.11 14.05
N PHE A 224 13.95 0.45 12.83
CA PHE A 224 13.68 1.81 12.40
C PHE A 224 12.24 1.90 11.90
N ALA A 225 11.43 2.74 12.55
CA ALA A 225 10.03 2.97 12.19
C ALA A 225 9.81 4.46 11.87
N ARG A 226 9.22 4.77 10.71
CA ARG A 226 8.93 6.18 10.35
C ARG A 226 7.77 6.74 11.19
N ASP A 227 7.88 8.00 11.59
CA ASP A 227 6.73 8.75 12.10
C ASP A 227 5.77 9.10 10.94
N ASN A 228 4.77 8.25 10.76
CA ASN A 228 3.76 8.44 9.73
C ASN A 228 2.81 9.63 9.98
N THR A 229 2.76 10.18 11.20
CA THR A 229 1.94 11.36 11.49
C THR A 229 2.59 12.62 10.95
N LEU A 230 3.92 12.75 11.13
CA LEU A 230 4.68 13.85 10.54
C LEU A 230 4.86 13.66 9.03
N GLY A 231 5.06 12.41 8.59
CA GLY A 231 5.38 12.10 7.19
C GLY A 231 6.87 12.32 6.89
N GLY A 232 7.19 12.76 5.67
CA GLY A 232 8.58 13.06 5.29
C GLY A 232 9.42 11.87 4.85
N LEU A 233 10.75 12.02 4.80
CA LEU A 233 11.69 11.02 4.27
C LEU A 233 11.39 10.62 2.82
N ILE A 234 10.88 11.58 2.04
CA ILE A 234 10.51 11.35 0.64
C ILE A 234 11.73 11.52 -0.22
N LEU A 235 12.13 10.45 -0.91
CA LEU A 235 13.23 10.45 -1.86
C LEU A 235 12.79 11.14 -3.14
N GLY A 236 13.61 12.07 -3.60
CA GLY A 236 13.46 12.77 -4.86
C GLY A 236 14.78 12.87 -5.63
N GLU A 237 14.67 13.30 -6.87
CA GLU A 237 15.80 13.88 -7.60
C GLU A 237 15.56 15.37 -7.80
N SER A 238 16.63 16.15 -7.99
CA SER A 238 16.50 17.54 -8.39
C SER A 238 15.71 17.64 -9.70
N ALA A 239 14.85 18.64 -9.81
CA ALA A 239 13.96 18.82 -10.97
C ALA A 239 14.69 19.21 -12.28
N ASP A 240 16.02 19.14 -12.28
CA ASP A 240 16.91 19.50 -13.38
C ASP A 240 17.66 18.27 -13.93
N THR A 241 18.46 18.47 -14.98
CA THR A 241 19.28 17.40 -15.58
C THR A 241 20.59 17.17 -14.82
N ASN A 242 20.71 17.59 -13.56
CA ASN A 242 21.97 17.60 -12.83
C ASN A 242 22.20 16.38 -11.95
N ARG A 243 21.19 15.50 -11.81
CA ARG A 243 21.28 14.22 -11.09
C ARG A 243 21.58 14.36 -9.59
N TYR A 244 21.04 15.39 -8.94
CA TYR A 244 21.16 15.52 -7.49
C TYR A 244 20.05 14.71 -6.81
N VAL A 245 20.37 14.14 -5.66
CA VAL A 245 19.43 13.44 -4.77
C VAL A 245 18.91 14.43 -3.73
N THR A 246 17.59 14.38 -3.50
CA THR A 246 16.93 15.12 -2.43
C THR A 246 16.17 14.17 -1.51
N VAL A 247 16.09 14.49 -0.22
CA VAL A 247 15.26 13.78 0.75
C VAL A 247 14.56 14.81 1.62
N SER A 248 13.24 14.73 1.73
CA SER A 248 12.50 15.63 2.63
C SER A 248 12.77 15.31 4.11
N THR A 249 12.67 16.32 4.97
CA THR A 249 12.80 16.11 6.42
C THR A 249 11.75 15.12 6.92
N GLY A 250 12.07 14.33 7.94
CA GLY A 250 11.11 13.47 8.62
C GLY A 250 11.73 12.85 9.86
N ASP A 251 10.91 12.13 10.64
CA ASP A 251 11.37 11.50 11.88
C ASP A 251 11.33 9.97 11.77
N VAL A 252 12.33 9.32 12.36
CA VAL A 252 12.37 7.88 12.58
C VAL A 252 12.46 7.58 14.07
N TRP A 253 11.87 6.47 14.47
CA TRP A 253 11.97 5.91 15.81
C TRP A 253 12.97 4.75 15.79
N GLU A 254 13.91 4.77 16.72
CA GLU A 254 14.69 3.61 17.12
C GLU A 254 14.48 3.38 18.61
N ARG A 255 14.00 2.19 19.00
CA ARG A 255 13.51 1.93 20.36
C ARG A 255 12.40 2.93 20.73
N LEU A 256 12.53 3.64 21.87
CA LEU A 256 11.63 4.72 22.28
C LEU A 256 12.25 6.11 22.05
N ASN A 257 13.32 6.19 21.25
CA ASN A 257 13.96 7.46 20.92
C ASN A 257 13.52 7.93 19.54
N LYS A 258 13.08 9.18 19.46
CA LYS A 258 12.72 9.84 18.20
C LYS A 258 13.93 10.57 17.66
N ILE A 259 14.25 10.32 16.39
CA ILE A 259 15.42 10.88 15.72
C ILE A 259 14.94 11.63 14.49
N THR A 260 15.30 12.90 14.40
CA THR A 260 14.96 13.76 13.26
C THR A 260 16.02 13.66 12.17
N PHE A 261 15.57 13.32 10.97
CA PHE A 261 16.35 13.40 9.75
C PHE A 261 16.09 14.77 9.10
N ALA A 262 17.13 15.58 9.00
CA ALA A 262 17.04 16.88 8.33
C ALA A 262 16.79 16.69 6.82
N ALA A 263 16.26 17.71 6.14
CA ALA A 263 16.20 17.68 4.69
C ALA A 263 17.63 17.53 4.12
N PHE A 264 17.77 16.68 3.11
CA PHE A 264 19.03 16.43 2.41
C PHE A 264 18.91 16.95 0.99
N ASP A 265 19.88 17.72 0.52
CA ASP A 265 19.97 18.14 -0.88
C ASP A 265 21.43 18.19 -1.35
N SER A 266 21.75 17.30 -2.28
CA SER A 266 23.09 17.18 -2.85
C SER A 266 23.41 18.18 -3.97
N ASP A 267 22.52 19.15 -4.26
CA ASP A 267 22.84 20.28 -5.13
C ASP A 267 23.85 21.23 -4.46
N PRO A 268 25.08 21.36 -4.99
CA PRO A 268 26.09 22.28 -4.46
C PRO A 268 25.70 23.77 -4.53
N GLY A 269 24.62 24.13 -5.24
CA GLY A 269 24.07 25.50 -5.33
C GLY A 269 22.79 25.74 -4.52
N GLY A 270 22.26 24.73 -3.83
CA GLY A 270 20.99 24.79 -3.10
C GLY A 270 21.00 24.15 -1.70
N GLY A 271 21.84 23.14 -1.46
CA GLY A 271 21.95 22.43 -0.17
C GLY A 271 23.38 21.99 0.21
N GLY A 272 24.27 21.75 -0.76
CA GLY A 272 25.69 21.48 -0.51
C GLY A 272 26.00 20.14 0.16
N ASP A 273 25.01 19.27 0.37
CA ASP A 273 25.22 17.98 1.00
C ASP A 273 25.91 16.99 0.04
N THR A 274 26.50 15.95 0.60
CA THR A 274 27.08 14.85 -0.17
C THR A 274 26.63 13.52 0.39
N PHE A 275 26.47 12.54 -0.48
CA PHE A 275 26.19 11.17 -0.08
C PHE A 275 27.38 10.26 -0.41
N ASP A 276 27.34 9.08 0.17
CA ASP A 276 28.34 8.05 -0.01
C ASP A 276 27.83 6.95 -0.94
N THR A 277 28.71 6.31 -1.70
CA THR A 277 28.35 5.20 -2.59
C THR A 277 29.16 3.96 -2.28
N TYR A 278 28.52 2.80 -2.32
CA TYR A 278 29.15 1.49 -2.14
C TYR A 278 29.08 0.68 -3.42
N LYS A 279 30.20 0.10 -3.81
CA LYS A 279 30.35 -0.80 -4.96
C LYS A 279 31.29 -1.96 -4.62
N HIS A 280 31.21 -3.06 -5.34
CA HIS A 280 32.20 -4.12 -5.27
C HIS A 280 33.45 -3.75 -6.07
N VAL A 281 34.60 -4.13 -5.51
CA VAL A 281 35.88 -4.23 -6.21
C VAL A 281 36.45 -5.60 -5.87
N SER A 282 36.59 -6.47 -6.86
CA SER A 282 37.01 -7.87 -6.67
C SER A 282 36.17 -8.63 -5.62
N GLY A 283 34.85 -8.41 -5.62
CA GLY A 283 33.90 -9.11 -4.75
C GLY A 283 33.84 -8.59 -3.31
N SER A 284 34.42 -7.42 -3.01
CA SER A 284 34.33 -6.79 -1.70
C SER A 284 33.84 -5.35 -1.81
N PHE A 285 32.98 -4.93 -0.89
CA PHE A 285 32.48 -3.56 -0.85
C PHE A 285 33.61 -2.55 -0.63
N THR A 286 33.61 -1.52 -1.47
CA THR A 286 34.48 -0.35 -1.42
C THR A 286 33.61 0.91 -1.39
N LEU A 287 33.90 1.78 -0.43
CA LEU A 287 33.22 3.06 -0.21
C LEU A 287 33.83 4.16 -1.09
N THR A 288 33.00 5.01 -1.69
CA THR A 288 33.39 6.30 -2.28
C THR A 288 32.59 7.41 -1.60
N THR A 289 33.28 8.39 -1.02
CA THR A 289 32.66 9.47 -0.23
C THR A 289 32.54 10.78 -0.99
N GLY A 290 31.65 11.67 -0.53
CA GLY A 290 31.59 13.05 -1.04
C GLY A 290 30.96 13.16 -2.43
N VAL A 291 30.03 12.26 -2.76
CA VAL A 291 29.35 12.24 -4.06
C VAL A 291 28.19 13.22 -4.03
N THR A 292 28.07 14.04 -5.07
CA THR A 292 26.94 14.97 -5.24
C THR A 292 25.95 14.49 -6.29
N GLN A 293 26.41 13.77 -7.33
CA GLN A 293 25.56 13.34 -8.43
C GLN A 293 25.39 11.82 -8.44
N TRP A 294 24.16 11.35 -8.62
CA TRP A 294 23.93 9.93 -8.79
C TRP A 294 24.52 9.42 -10.14
N PRO A 295 25.10 8.20 -10.16
CA PRO A 295 25.76 7.63 -11.32
C PRO A 295 24.75 7.09 -12.33
N ASN A 296 25.00 7.27 -13.62
CA ASN A 296 24.03 6.91 -14.66
C ASN A 296 24.57 5.99 -15.76
N ALA A 297 25.74 5.35 -15.58
CA ALA A 297 26.37 4.57 -16.64
C ALA A 297 26.72 3.12 -16.27
N GLN A 298 26.65 2.76 -14.99
CA GLN A 298 27.10 1.47 -14.49
C GLN A 298 26.10 0.84 -13.51
N TYR A 299 26.18 -0.49 -13.40
CA TYR A 299 25.59 -1.29 -12.33
C TYR A 299 26.71 -2.12 -11.68
N ASP A 300 26.43 -2.76 -10.55
CA ASP A 300 27.37 -3.62 -9.84
C ASP A 300 26.99 -5.09 -10.08
N ASP A 301 27.90 -5.95 -10.51
CA ASP A 301 27.59 -7.37 -10.77
C ASP A 301 27.85 -8.29 -9.56
N GLY A 302 28.13 -7.70 -8.40
CA GLY A 302 28.53 -8.41 -7.18
C GLY A 302 30.04 -8.69 -7.10
N THR A 303 30.80 -8.41 -8.16
CA THR A 303 32.26 -8.51 -8.18
C THR A 303 32.90 -7.17 -8.44
N ASP A 304 32.49 -6.48 -9.48
CA ASP A 304 33.02 -5.18 -9.89
C ASP A 304 31.91 -4.29 -10.47
N LEU A 305 32.22 -3.00 -10.61
CA LEU A 305 31.34 -2.06 -11.28
C LEU A 305 31.43 -2.23 -12.81
N VAL A 306 30.30 -2.55 -13.46
CA VAL A 306 30.23 -2.88 -14.88
C VAL A 306 29.50 -1.79 -15.67
N THR A 307 30.08 -1.39 -16.81
CA THR A 307 29.42 -0.44 -17.73
C THR A 307 28.18 -1.07 -18.36
N MET A 308 27.05 -0.38 -18.27
CA MET A 308 25.78 -0.86 -18.83
C MET A 308 25.81 -0.95 -20.36
N GLY A 309 24.94 -1.76 -20.95
CA GLY A 309 24.66 -1.74 -22.39
C GLY A 309 23.81 -0.53 -22.78
N THR A 310 23.83 -0.17 -24.07
CA THR A 310 22.96 0.89 -24.60
C THR A 310 21.48 0.53 -24.41
N ASN A 311 20.65 1.52 -24.04
CA ASN A 311 19.21 1.34 -23.78
C ASN A 311 18.90 0.31 -22.68
N LYS A 312 19.72 0.29 -21.62
CA LYS A 312 19.50 -0.56 -20.45
C LYS A 312 19.12 0.29 -19.24
N TYR A 313 18.39 -0.31 -18.33
CA TYR A 313 17.93 0.27 -17.07
C TYR A 313 18.64 -0.41 -15.89
N ALA A 314 18.89 0.31 -14.80
CA ALA A 314 19.44 -0.25 -13.57
C ALA A 314 18.91 0.55 -12.37
N ASN A 315 19.15 0.02 -11.17
CA ASN A 315 18.67 0.59 -9.93
C ASN A 315 19.81 1.18 -9.11
N LEU A 316 19.47 2.18 -8.29
CA LEU A 316 20.27 2.69 -7.19
C LEU A 316 19.41 2.65 -5.95
N TRP A 317 19.92 2.05 -4.88
CA TRP A 317 19.23 1.89 -3.61
C TRP A 317 19.76 2.90 -2.61
N LEU A 318 18.86 3.74 -2.08
CA LEU A 318 19.23 4.87 -1.23
C LEU A 318 18.81 4.59 0.21
N TYR A 319 19.73 4.83 1.13
CA TYR A 319 19.60 4.57 2.55
C TYR A 319 19.89 5.84 3.33
N GLY A 320 19.11 6.09 4.36
CA GLY A 320 19.29 7.19 5.30
C GLY A 320 19.87 6.69 6.61
N ASP A 321 20.72 7.50 7.22
CA ASP A 321 21.26 7.24 8.55
C ASP A 321 20.60 8.14 9.61
N PRO A 322 20.44 7.67 10.85
CA PRO A 322 19.99 8.47 11.98
C PRO A 322 20.84 9.71 12.27
N ASP A 323 22.09 9.75 11.81
CA ASP A 323 22.99 10.91 11.94
C ASP A 323 22.80 11.96 10.83
N GLY A 324 21.84 11.74 9.91
CA GLY A 324 21.55 12.61 8.77
C GLY A 324 22.31 12.25 7.48
N GLY A 325 23.18 11.24 7.52
CA GLY A 325 23.90 10.77 6.33
C GLY A 325 22.99 10.09 5.30
N VAL A 326 23.37 10.17 4.03
CA VAL A 326 22.77 9.38 2.94
C VAL A 326 23.83 8.50 2.32
N ALA A 327 23.47 7.24 2.05
CA ALA A 327 24.32 6.27 1.38
C ALA A 327 23.56 5.59 0.24
N MET A 328 24.29 5.23 -0.81
CA MET A 328 23.76 4.58 -2.00
C MET A 328 24.48 3.26 -2.24
N VAL A 329 23.71 2.22 -2.54
CA VAL A 329 24.22 0.93 -3.02
C VAL A 329 23.75 0.73 -4.45
N TYR A 330 24.64 0.33 -5.36
CA TYR A 330 24.25 0.03 -6.74
C TYR A 330 23.32 -1.19 -6.79
N GLY A 331 22.40 -1.20 -7.76
CA GLY A 331 21.66 -2.39 -8.14
C GLY A 331 22.57 -3.44 -8.76
N THR A 332 22.11 -4.69 -8.70
CA THR A 332 22.92 -5.89 -8.98
C THR A 332 22.89 -6.34 -10.45
N ALA A 333 22.04 -5.71 -11.26
CA ALA A 333 21.85 -6.08 -12.65
C ALA A 333 21.43 -4.89 -13.52
N GLN A 334 21.36 -5.16 -14.83
CA GLN A 334 20.81 -4.25 -15.83
C GLN A 334 19.68 -4.93 -16.61
N TYR A 335 18.72 -4.13 -17.08
CA TYR A 335 17.47 -4.61 -17.64
C TYR A 335 17.15 -3.96 -18.99
N THR A 336 16.41 -4.67 -19.84
CA THR A 336 15.95 -4.16 -21.15
C THR A 336 14.78 -3.18 -21.05
N LYS A 337 14.06 -3.18 -19.92
CA LYS A 337 12.88 -2.36 -19.68
C LYS A 337 12.89 -1.87 -18.23
N SER A 338 12.36 -0.67 -17.97
CA SER A 338 12.21 -0.13 -16.61
C SER A 338 11.37 -1.04 -15.72
N ALA A 339 10.27 -1.59 -16.25
CA ALA A 339 9.39 -2.51 -15.52
C ALA A 339 10.07 -3.79 -15.02
N LEU A 340 11.20 -4.21 -15.63
CA LEU A 340 11.99 -5.33 -15.11
C LEU A 340 12.94 -4.88 -14.00
N ALA A 341 13.45 -3.66 -14.09
CA ALA A 341 14.23 -3.04 -13.02
C ALA A 341 13.37 -2.81 -11.77
N GLU A 342 12.08 -2.49 -11.94
CA GLU A 342 11.11 -2.36 -10.84
C GLU A 342 10.96 -3.64 -10.00
N LEU A 343 11.29 -4.81 -10.55
CA LEU A 343 11.19 -6.11 -9.87
C LEU A 343 12.41 -6.45 -9.01
N GLU A 344 13.52 -5.74 -9.17
CA GLU A 344 14.68 -5.96 -8.32
C GLU A 344 14.35 -5.56 -6.88
N SER A 345 14.67 -6.45 -5.94
CA SER A 345 14.62 -6.17 -4.51
C SER A 345 15.93 -5.52 -4.03
N PRO A 346 15.95 -4.83 -2.89
CA PRO A 346 17.19 -4.33 -2.31
C PRO A 346 18.25 -5.46 -2.23
N PRO A 347 19.54 -5.17 -2.48
CA PRO A 347 20.59 -6.17 -2.39
C PRO A 347 20.57 -6.86 -1.03
N SER A 348 20.66 -8.19 -1.01
CA SER A 348 20.67 -8.97 0.23
C SER A 348 22.02 -8.91 0.95
N ASP A 349 23.10 -8.71 0.21
CA ASP A 349 24.42 -8.40 0.75
C ASP A 349 24.60 -6.88 0.79
N LEU A 350 24.93 -6.35 1.97
CA LEU A 350 24.97 -4.91 2.23
C LEU A 350 26.21 -4.56 3.08
N PRO A 351 26.78 -3.37 2.93
CA PRO A 351 27.85 -2.89 3.80
C PRO A 351 27.41 -2.81 5.27
N ILE A 352 28.35 -2.98 6.21
CA ILE A 352 28.05 -3.01 7.65
C ILE A 352 27.35 -1.73 8.16
N ARG A 353 27.66 -0.56 7.60
CA ARG A 353 26.95 0.71 7.89
C ARG A 353 25.46 0.55 7.59
N ILE A 354 25.12 0.02 6.42
CA ILE A 354 23.73 -0.15 6.00
C ILE A 354 23.02 -1.16 6.88
N GLN A 355 23.66 -2.31 7.17
CA GLN A 355 23.06 -3.35 8.02
C GLN A 355 22.82 -2.89 9.47
N THR A 356 23.69 -2.02 9.98
CA THR A 356 23.74 -1.72 11.42
C THR A 356 23.19 -0.35 11.76
N HIS A 357 23.22 0.60 10.83
CA HIS A 357 23.00 2.00 11.14
C HIS A 357 21.97 2.65 10.23
N SER A 358 21.77 2.15 9.01
CA SER A 358 20.89 2.82 8.05
C SER A 358 19.51 2.17 7.94
N PHE A 359 18.57 2.91 7.37
CA PHE A 359 17.26 2.43 6.94
C PHE A 359 17.05 2.74 5.46
N LEU A 360 16.25 1.92 4.77
CA LEU A 360 15.98 2.12 3.35
C LEU A 360 15.09 3.36 3.17
N LEU A 361 15.51 4.30 2.32
CA LEU A 361 14.67 5.44 1.91
C LEU A 361 13.86 5.07 0.68
N GLY A 362 14.49 4.40 -0.29
CA GLY A 362 13.84 4.11 -1.55
C GLY A 362 14.80 3.65 -2.65
N ARG A 363 14.34 3.79 -3.88
CA ARG A 363 15.03 3.36 -5.09
C ARG A 363 14.92 4.42 -6.18
N LEU A 364 16.01 4.60 -6.91
CA LEU A 364 16.08 5.33 -8.17
C LEU A 364 16.28 4.34 -9.33
N ILE A 365 15.41 4.38 -10.33
CA ILE A 365 15.56 3.64 -11.59
C ILE A 365 16.04 4.60 -12.66
N PHE A 366 17.14 4.29 -13.34
CA PHE A 366 17.67 5.12 -14.40
C PHE A 366 17.96 4.31 -15.66
N LYS A 367 17.95 4.98 -16.81
CA LYS A 367 18.42 4.43 -18.08
C LYS A 367 19.84 4.90 -18.33
N LYS A 368 20.67 4.04 -18.93
CA LYS A 368 22.08 4.35 -19.20
C LYS A 368 22.23 5.70 -19.91
N SER A 369 23.04 6.57 -19.30
CA SER A 369 23.43 7.90 -19.74
C SER A 369 22.32 8.95 -19.74
N ASP A 370 21.10 8.61 -19.30
CA ASP A 370 20.06 9.61 -19.10
C ASP A 370 20.39 10.45 -17.86
N THR A 371 20.03 11.74 -17.92
CA THR A 371 20.35 12.73 -16.87
C THR A 371 19.21 12.93 -15.87
N THR A 372 18.13 12.19 -16.03
CA THR A 372 16.96 12.18 -15.15
C THR A 372 16.61 10.73 -14.85
N ALA A 373 16.12 10.45 -13.66
CA ALA A 373 15.62 9.14 -13.33
C ALA A 373 14.41 8.79 -14.19
N THR A 374 14.28 7.52 -14.52
CA THR A 374 13.05 6.98 -15.11
C THR A 374 11.95 6.91 -14.05
N GLN A 375 12.32 6.62 -12.80
CA GLN A 375 11.40 6.50 -11.68
C GLN A 375 12.15 6.73 -10.36
N VAL A 376 11.46 7.36 -9.41
CA VAL A 376 11.92 7.53 -8.03
C VAL A 376 10.83 6.98 -7.11
N ASP A 377 11.16 5.93 -6.36
CA ASP A 377 10.25 5.23 -5.47
C ASP A 377 10.71 5.42 -4.01
N THR A 378 9.79 5.80 -3.12
CA THR A 378 10.03 5.90 -1.67
C THR A 378 9.40 4.71 -0.96
N VAL A 379 10.12 4.03 -0.06
CA VAL A 379 9.65 2.80 0.60
C VAL A 379 8.39 3.00 1.46
N PHE A 380 8.15 4.23 1.92
CA PHE A 380 7.02 4.56 2.79
C PHE A 380 5.72 4.86 2.04
N GLU A 381 5.80 5.15 0.73
CA GLU A 381 4.63 5.44 -0.11
C GLU A 381 4.36 4.31 -1.12
N THR A 382 5.43 3.66 -1.57
CA THR A 382 5.38 2.58 -2.54
C THR A 382 5.73 1.26 -1.85
N VAL A 383 4.74 0.35 -1.79
CA VAL A 383 5.06 -1.05 -1.50
C VAL A 383 5.77 -1.58 -2.74
N PHE A 384 7.01 -2.05 -2.59
CA PHE A 384 7.74 -2.75 -3.66
C PHE A 384 7.09 -4.12 -3.93
N ASN A 385 5.89 -4.10 -4.49
CA ASN A 385 5.21 -5.28 -4.96
C ASN A 385 5.66 -5.54 -6.40
N PRO A 386 6.23 -6.71 -6.72
CA PRO A 386 6.48 -7.11 -8.10
C PRO A 386 5.13 -7.40 -8.78
N THR A 387 4.36 -6.37 -9.08
CA THR A 387 3.10 -6.48 -9.82
C THR A 387 3.33 -6.23 -11.30
N GLN A 388 2.74 -7.11 -12.09
CA GLN A 388 2.85 -7.18 -13.53
C GLN A 388 2.49 -5.82 -14.18
N ALA A 389 3.47 -5.21 -14.84
CA ALA A 389 3.38 -4.14 -15.83
C ALA A 389 2.20 -3.14 -15.70
N ALA A 390 2.48 -1.96 -15.13
CA ALA A 390 1.54 -0.84 -15.04
C ALA A 390 1.16 -0.19 -16.39
N THR A 391 1.72 -0.65 -17.52
CA THR A 391 1.42 -0.11 -18.85
C THR A 391 1.54 -1.20 -19.90
N HIS A 392 0.60 -1.27 -20.85
CA HIS A 392 0.59 -2.31 -21.90
C HIS A 392 1.89 -2.35 -22.74
N SER A 393 2.62 -1.23 -22.84
CA SER A 393 3.95 -1.16 -23.46
C SER A 393 5.02 -2.01 -22.78
N ASN A 394 4.80 -2.37 -21.51
CA ASN A 394 5.78 -3.05 -20.68
C ASN A 394 5.68 -4.58 -20.81
N LEU A 395 4.60 -5.13 -21.39
CA LEU A 395 4.48 -6.57 -21.66
C LEU A 395 5.50 -7.04 -22.71
N SER A 396 6.17 -8.16 -22.43
CA SER A 396 6.94 -8.88 -23.45
C SER A 396 5.95 -9.55 -24.42
N GLY A 397 6.26 -9.59 -25.71
CA GLY A 397 5.39 -10.26 -26.71
C GLY A 397 4.30 -9.39 -27.33
N LEU A 398 4.31 -8.07 -27.19
CA LEU A 398 3.34 -7.19 -27.89
C LEU A 398 3.41 -7.34 -29.42
N THR A 399 4.58 -7.65 -29.96
CA THR A 399 4.78 -7.97 -31.39
C THR A 399 4.67 -9.46 -31.68
N ALA A 400 4.45 -10.30 -30.66
CA ALA A 400 4.22 -11.71 -30.86
C ALA A 400 2.79 -11.87 -31.38
N ASP A 401 2.68 -12.51 -32.53
CA ASP A 401 1.40 -12.86 -33.11
C ASP A 401 0.93 -14.23 -32.59
N ASP A 402 0.84 -14.34 -31.27
CA ASP A 402 0.45 -15.56 -30.57
C ASP A 402 -1.07 -15.68 -30.35
N HIS A 403 -1.83 -14.66 -30.75
CA HIS A 403 -3.29 -14.63 -30.69
C HIS A 403 -3.91 -14.59 -32.10
N LEU A 404 -4.36 -15.75 -32.57
CA LEU A 404 -4.95 -15.95 -33.90
C LEU A 404 -6.35 -15.31 -34.08
N LEU A 405 -6.87 -14.58 -33.08
CA LEU A 405 -8.26 -14.08 -33.06
C LEU A 405 -8.48 -12.74 -33.81
N TYR A 406 -7.44 -12.00 -34.17
CA TYR A 406 -7.56 -10.66 -34.75
C TYR A 406 -6.86 -10.53 -36.11
N ILE A 407 -7.22 -9.54 -36.93
CA ILE A 407 -6.48 -9.24 -38.18
C ILE A 407 -5.25 -8.39 -37.84
N LEU A 408 -4.17 -8.60 -38.57
CA LEU A 408 -2.93 -7.82 -38.41
C LEU A 408 -3.04 -6.46 -39.11
N VAL A 409 -2.44 -5.43 -38.51
CA VAL A 409 -2.41 -4.07 -39.09
C VAL A 409 -1.64 -4.00 -40.41
N ASP A 410 -0.71 -4.94 -40.64
CA ASP A 410 0.04 -5.06 -41.89
C ASP A 410 -0.76 -5.77 -43.00
N GLY A 411 -1.97 -6.26 -42.70
CA GLY A 411 -2.86 -6.93 -43.64
C GLY A 411 -2.40 -8.33 -44.07
N THR A 412 -1.38 -8.92 -43.45
CA THR A 412 -0.83 -10.21 -43.87
C THR A 412 -1.73 -11.41 -43.50
N ARG A 413 -2.69 -11.21 -42.59
CA ARG A 413 -3.66 -12.24 -42.19
C ARG A 413 -4.97 -12.09 -42.95
N ALA A 414 -5.28 -13.08 -43.79
CA ALA A 414 -6.54 -13.15 -44.52
C ALA A 414 -7.68 -13.70 -43.65
N PHE A 415 -8.90 -13.24 -43.92
CA PHE A 415 -10.10 -13.90 -43.43
C PHE A 415 -10.29 -15.24 -44.15
N THR A 416 -10.46 -16.33 -43.39
CA THR A 416 -10.63 -17.69 -43.94
C THR A 416 -12.09 -18.13 -44.02
N GLY A 417 -13.02 -17.32 -43.51
CA GLY A 417 -14.46 -17.57 -43.53
C GLY A 417 -15.27 -16.31 -43.86
N ASN A 418 -16.59 -16.47 -43.91
CA ASN A 418 -17.51 -15.35 -44.17
C ASN A 418 -17.48 -14.38 -42.98
N THR A 419 -17.34 -13.09 -43.29
CA THR A 419 -17.31 -12.00 -42.30
C THR A 419 -18.51 -11.09 -42.47
N ASP A 420 -19.23 -10.83 -41.38
CA ASP A 420 -20.28 -9.81 -41.33
C ASP A 420 -19.71 -8.53 -40.71
N PHE A 421 -19.73 -7.44 -41.47
CA PHE A 421 -19.34 -6.11 -41.01
C PHE A 421 -20.56 -5.25 -40.63
N GLY A 422 -21.74 -5.86 -40.52
CA GLY A 422 -22.99 -5.19 -40.21
C GLY A 422 -23.31 -4.08 -41.22
N GLY A 423 -23.74 -2.93 -40.71
CA GLY A 423 -24.03 -1.74 -41.51
C GLY A 423 -22.82 -0.83 -41.77
N PHE A 424 -21.60 -1.26 -41.45
CA PHE A 424 -20.41 -0.41 -41.58
C PHE A 424 -19.85 -0.39 -43.01
N ASN A 425 -19.39 0.78 -43.44
CA ASN A 425 -18.72 0.93 -44.73
C ASN A 425 -17.30 0.34 -44.68
N ILE A 426 -16.94 -0.45 -45.70
CA ILE A 426 -15.56 -0.88 -45.92
C ILE A 426 -14.91 0.13 -46.89
N THR A 427 -13.94 0.90 -46.41
CA THR A 427 -13.22 1.91 -47.20
C THR A 427 -11.82 1.44 -47.56
N ASN A 428 -11.18 2.08 -48.55
CA ASN A 428 -9.81 1.79 -48.99
C ASN A 428 -9.55 0.33 -49.45
N VAL A 429 -10.54 -0.31 -50.07
CA VAL A 429 -10.38 -1.65 -50.66
C VAL A 429 -9.55 -1.54 -51.95
N GLY A 430 -8.32 -2.07 -51.95
CA GLY A 430 -7.42 -1.98 -53.10
C GLY A 430 -7.86 -2.82 -54.30
N THR A 431 -8.28 -4.07 -54.09
CA THR A 431 -8.81 -4.95 -55.15
C THR A 431 -9.95 -5.78 -54.59
N LEU A 432 -11.11 -5.68 -55.23
CA LEU A 432 -12.26 -6.55 -54.96
C LEU A 432 -12.33 -7.61 -56.06
N ALA A 433 -11.96 -8.85 -55.74
CA ALA A 433 -11.99 -9.98 -56.66
C ALA A 433 -13.09 -10.98 -56.23
N GLY A 434 -14.03 -11.30 -57.13
CA GLY A 434 -15.08 -12.29 -56.89
C GLY A 434 -16.48 -11.86 -57.33
N THR A 435 -17.48 -12.68 -57.00
CA THR A 435 -18.89 -12.41 -57.27
C THR A 435 -19.48 -11.55 -56.15
N LEU A 436 -19.80 -10.30 -56.45
CA LEU A 436 -20.59 -9.45 -55.56
C LEU A 436 -22.07 -9.80 -55.72
N SER A 437 -22.59 -10.66 -54.83
CA SER A 437 -24.02 -10.99 -54.78
C SER A 437 -24.74 -10.03 -53.84
N THR A 438 -25.42 -9.03 -54.40
CA THR A 438 -26.16 -8.01 -53.63
C THR A 438 -27.65 -8.18 -53.78
N ALA A 439 -28.38 -8.40 -52.69
CA ALA A 439 -29.85 -8.42 -52.67
C ALA A 439 -30.47 -7.01 -52.79
N THR A 440 -29.70 -5.96 -52.47
CA THR A 440 -30.23 -4.58 -52.43
C THR A 440 -29.15 -3.57 -52.83
N GLN A 441 -28.97 -3.33 -54.14
CA GLN A 441 -28.29 -2.12 -54.62
C GLN A 441 -29.34 -1.07 -54.98
N ASN A 442 -29.40 0.04 -54.23
CA ASN A 442 -30.09 1.25 -54.70
C ASN A 442 -29.12 2.38 -55.07
N THR A 443 -27.81 2.19 -54.96
CA THR A 443 -26.85 3.30 -55.16
C THR A 443 -25.41 2.79 -55.32
N VAL A 444 -25.10 2.02 -56.38
CA VAL A 444 -23.72 1.98 -56.91
C VAL A 444 -23.56 3.21 -57.80
N THR A 445 -23.34 4.36 -57.16
CA THR A 445 -23.30 5.65 -57.86
C THR A 445 -21.88 6.19 -58.05
N THR A 446 -20.85 5.58 -57.45
CA THR A 446 -19.47 6.04 -57.66
C THR A 446 -18.45 4.90 -57.51
N MET A 447 -18.44 3.95 -58.45
CA MET A 447 -17.19 3.26 -58.78
C MET A 447 -16.57 3.98 -59.97
N THR A 448 -15.72 4.99 -59.72
CA THR A 448 -15.06 5.82 -60.75
C THR A 448 -13.94 5.10 -61.51
N GLY A 449 -13.94 3.77 -61.58
CA GLY A 449 -12.84 2.99 -62.17
C GLY A 449 -13.19 1.59 -62.66
N LEU A 450 -14.47 1.29 -62.91
CA LEU A 450 -14.85 0.00 -63.48
C LEU A 450 -14.62 0.00 -65.00
N THR A 451 -13.43 -0.42 -65.42
CA THR A 451 -13.01 -0.45 -66.83
C THR A 451 -13.50 -1.69 -67.59
N THR A 452 -14.11 -2.68 -66.92
CA THR A 452 -14.72 -3.83 -67.59
C THR A 452 -15.84 -4.41 -66.72
N ILE A 453 -17.08 -4.30 -67.18
CA ILE A 453 -18.15 -5.20 -66.74
C ILE A 453 -18.13 -6.36 -67.72
N GLY A 454 -18.11 -7.60 -67.23
CA GLY A 454 -18.19 -8.80 -68.06
C GLY A 454 -19.42 -8.79 -69.01
N THR A 455 -19.41 -9.69 -69.98
CA THR A 455 -20.41 -9.84 -71.05
C THR A 455 -21.85 -9.72 -70.52
N LEU A 456 -22.59 -8.71 -70.99
CA LEU A 456 -24.01 -8.55 -70.66
C LEU A 456 -24.84 -9.46 -71.57
N ILE A 457 -25.41 -10.53 -71.00
CA ILE A 457 -26.01 -11.63 -71.78
C ILE A 457 -27.45 -11.33 -72.26
N ALA A 458 -28.20 -10.40 -71.65
CA ALA A 458 -29.43 -9.80 -72.21
C ALA A 458 -30.03 -8.75 -71.24
N GLY A 459 -30.79 -7.76 -71.74
CA GLY A 459 -31.56 -6.80 -70.93
C GLY A 459 -31.39 -5.33 -71.31
N ALA A 460 -32.18 -4.45 -70.69
CA ALA A 460 -32.12 -3.00 -70.90
C ALA A 460 -30.74 -2.46 -70.47
N VAL A 461 -30.01 -1.84 -71.40
CA VAL A 461 -28.67 -1.28 -71.17
C VAL A 461 -28.81 0.11 -70.53
N PRO A 462 -28.28 0.35 -69.31
CA PRO A 462 -28.25 1.70 -68.73
C PRO A 462 -27.39 2.64 -69.58
N ALA A 463 -27.78 3.92 -69.68
CA ALA A 463 -27.10 4.91 -70.52
C ALA A 463 -25.60 5.11 -70.19
N SER A 464 -25.16 4.76 -68.98
CA SER A 464 -23.76 4.80 -68.55
C SER A 464 -22.87 3.72 -69.17
N LEU A 465 -23.45 2.69 -69.81
CA LEU A 465 -22.73 1.52 -70.34
C LEU A 465 -22.36 1.63 -71.83
N VAL A 466 -22.80 2.69 -72.52
CA VAL A 466 -22.71 2.79 -73.99
C VAL A 466 -21.37 3.38 -74.49
N THR A 467 -20.49 3.81 -73.59
CA THR A 467 -19.27 4.54 -74.01
C THR A 467 -18.05 3.63 -74.26
N ALA A 468 -18.05 2.36 -73.86
CA ALA A 468 -16.94 1.45 -74.19
C ALA A 468 -17.33 -0.04 -74.03
N GLY A 469 -17.62 -0.74 -75.13
CA GLY A 469 -17.74 -2.20 -75.11
C GLY A 469 -18.24 -2.81 -76.41
N THR A 470 -17.74 -4.01 -76.73
CA THR A 470 -18.26 -4.90 -77.77
C THR A 470 -19.49 -5.62 -77.23
N PHE A 471 -20.64 -5.49 -77.89
CA PHE A 471 -21.83 -6.28 -77.55
C PHE A 471 -21.65 -7.74 -78.01
N GLY A 472 -22.12 -8.70 -77.21
CA GLY A 472 -22.09 -10.13 -77.56
C GLY A 472 -23.19 -10.53 -78.55
N ALA A 473 -23.35 -11.83 -78.81
CA ALA A 473 -24.45 -12.34 -79.64
C ALA A 473 -25.77 -12.33 -78.82
N GLY A 474 -26.78 -11.57 -79.26
CA GLY A 474 -28.08 -11.49 -78.59
C GLY A 474 -28.99 -10.37 -79.12
N ALA A 475 -30.25 -10.35 -78.69
CA ALA A 475 -31.20 -9.28 -79.00
C ALA A 475 -31.07 -8.15 -77.95
N TYR A 476 -30.74 -6.94 -78.40
CA TYR A 476 -30.59 -5.76 -77.54
C TYR A 476 -31.69 -4.74 -77.82
N THR A 477 -32.30 -4.23 -76.74
CA THR A 477 -33.34 -3.19 -76.83
C THR A 477 -32.79 -1.89 -76.24
N PHE A 478 -32.56 -0.89 -77.09
CA PHE A 478 -32.15 0.44 -76.65
C PHE A 478 -33.39 1.28 -76.35
N PRO A 479 -33.55 1.83 -75.13
CA PRO A 479 -34.77 2.53 -74.73
C PRO A 479 -34.89 3.99 -75.26
N GLY A 480 -34.01 4.42 -76.18
CA GLY A 480 -34.00 5.78 -76.73
C GLY A 480 -33.45 5.85 -78.16
N THR A 481 -33.39 7.07 -78.72
CA THR A 481 -32.88 7.33 -80.07
C THR A 481 -31.43 6.88 -80.21
N VAL A 482 -31.15 5.96 -81.13
CA VAL A 482 -29.78 5.56 -81.50
C VAL A 482 -29.28 6.51 -82.58
N THR A 483 -28.31 7.37 -82.25
CA THR A 483 -27.67 8.28 -83.22
C THR A 483 -26.32 7.70 -83.65
N THR A 484 -26.16 7.36 -84.93
CA THR A 484 -24.88 6.90 -85.49
C THR A 484 -24.32 7.96 -86.45
N ASN A 485 -23.11 8.47 -86.19
CA ASN A 485 -22.42 9.42 -87.08
C ASN A 485 -21.60 8.72 -88.17
N GLY A 486 -22.13 7.64 -88.75
CA GLY A 486 -21.46 6.85 -89.78
C GLY A 486 -22.36 5.74 -90.34
N ASN A 487 -21.83 4.94 -91.27
CA ASN A 487 -22.57 3.87 -91.92
C ASN A 487 -22.90 2.75 -90.93
N ILE A 488 -24.17 2.32 -90.90
CA ILE A 488 -24.59 1.10 -90.20
C ILE A 488 -24.37 -0.08 -91.16
N SER A 489 -23.52 -1.04 -90.78
CA SER A 489 -23.32 -2.29 -91.52
C SER A 489 -24.02 -3.44 -90.81
N VAL A 490 -24.92 -4.15 -91.51
CA VAL A 490 -25.64 -5.33 -91.00
C VAL A 490 -25.18 -6.55 -91.78
N GLU A 491 -24.22 -7.28 -91.24
CA GLU A 491 -23.70 -8.53 -91.85
C GLU A 491 -24.47 -9.73 -91.29
N THR A 492 -25.57 -10.09 -91.93
CA THR A 492 -26.26 -11.35 -91.68
C THR A 492 -26.70 -11.98 -93.00
N THR A 493 -26.93 -13.29 -93.02
CA THR A 493 -27.41 -14.00 -94.22
C THR A 493 -28.80 -13.54 -94.68
N THR A 494 -29.56 -12.85 -93.82
CA THR A 494 -30.87 -12.23 -94.12
C THR A 494 -31.08 -10.98 -93.25
N PRO A 495 -30.57 -9.80 -93.64
CA PRO A 495 -30.74 -8.59 -92.83
C PRO A 495 -32.18 -8.09 -92.93
N VAL A 496 -32.85 -7.90 -91.78
CA VAL A 496 -34.15 -7.21 -91.70
C VAL A 496 -33.97 -5.97 -90.83
N ILE A 497 -34.09 -4.79 -91.43
CA ILE A 497 -34.23 -3.52 -90.72
C ILE A 497 -35.72 -3.17 -90.73
N THR A 498 -36.36 -3.19 -89.57
CA THR A 498 -37.76 -2.77 -89.43
C THR A 498 -37.82 -1.37 -88.85
N LEU A 499 -38.11 -0.38 -89.69
CA LEU A 499 -38.40 0.99 -89.26
C LEU A 499 -39.88 1.05 -88.84
N LYS A 500 -40.17 1.19 -87.54
CA LYS A 500 -41.54 1.09 -87.01
C LYS A 500 -42.35 2.38 -87.06
N ASP A 501 -41.77 3.50 -87.47
CA ASP A 501 -42.48 4.76 -87.67
C ASP A 501 -42.07 5.40 -89.00
N THR A 502 -42.84 5.15 -90.05
CA THR A 502 -42.63 5.72 -91.38
C THR A 502 -43.08 7.18 -91.48
N ASN A 503 -43.70 7.76 -90.45
CA ASN A 503 -44.31 9.09 -90.54
C ASN A 503 -43.33 10.25 -90.29
N ASN A 504 -42.09 9.96 -89.89
CA ASN A 504 -41.03 10.96 -89.69
C ASN A 504 -39.77 10.72 -90.53
N VAL A 505 -39.88 9.91 -91.60
CA VAL A 505 -38.81 9.81 -92.60
C VAL A 505 -38.91 11.04 -93.51
N LEU A 506 -38.21 12.11 -93.15
CA LEU A 506 -38.16 13.35 -93.92
C LEU A 506 -37.26 13.18 -95.16
N GLY A 507 -37.85 12.80 -96.30
CA GLY A 507 -37.22 12.86 -97.62
C GLY A 507 -36.59 11.56 -98.13
N ASP A 508 -36.43 11.49 -99.45
CA ASP A 508 -36.06 10.32 -100.26
C ASP A 508 -34.97 9.44 -99.64
N VAL A 509 -35.35 8.27 -99.11
CA VAL A 509 -34.40 7.22 -98.75
C VAL A 509 -33.97 6.53 -100.04
N ALA A 510 -32.84 6.96 -100.59
CA ALA A 510 -32.17 6.25 -101.69
C ALA A 510 -31.66 4.89 -101.19
N TYR A 511 -32.43 3.83 -101.41
CA TYR A 511 -31.97 2.45 -101.18
C TYR A 511 -30.96 2.07 -102.28
N GLN A 512 -29.67 2.20 -102.00
CA GLN A 512 -28.63 1.55 -102.81
C GLN A 512 -28.39 0.13 -102.29
N SER A 513 -29.11 -0.85 -102.83
CA SER A 513 -28.73 -2.26 -102.66
C SER A 513 -27.55 -2.57 -103.58
N TYR A 514 -26.32 -2.55 -103.06
CA TYR A 514 -25.12 -2.90 -103.82
C TYR A 514 -24.86 -4.41 -103.68
N ILE A 515 -25.38 -5.23 -104.60
CA ILE A 515 -24.97 -6.64 -104.70
C ILE A 515 -23.68 -6.67 -105.51
N ARG A 516 -22.53 -6.76 -104.84
CA ARG A 516 -21.23 -6.99 -105.51
C ARG A 516 -21.04 -8.50 -105.68
N GLY A 517 -21.30 -9.01 -106.89
CA GLY A 517 -20.69 -10.26 -107.34
C GLY A 517 -19.20 -10.02 -107.58
N THR A 518 -18.35 -10.90 -107.07
CA THR A 518 -16.89 -10.73 -107.02
C THR A 518 -16.14 -11.20 -108.28
N ASP A 519 -16.79 -11.32 -109.43
CA ASP A 519 -16.09 -11.71 -110.67
C ASP A 519 -16.32 -10.80 -111.89
N SER A 520 -15.24 -10.67 -112.66
CA SER A 520 -15.09 -9.97 -113.94
C SER A 520 -15.03 -8.42 -113.94
N ALA A 521 -13.89 -7.94 -114.42
CA ALA A 521 -13.41 -6.56 -114.41
C ALA A 521 -14.12 -5.60 -115.39
N ASN A 522 -15.39 -5.84 -115.76
CA ASN A 522 -16.16 -4.98 -116.68
C ASN A 522 -17.68 -4.94 -116.38
N ALA A 523 -18.13 -5.22 -115.16
CA ALA A 523 -19.54 -5.07 -114.80
C ALA A 523 -19.88 -3.58 -114.56
N GLN A 524 -20.41 -2.90 -115.59
CA GLN A 524 -21.17 -1.67 -115.40
C GLN A 524 -22.39 -1.96 -114.50
N ALA A 525 -22.62 -1.09 -113.52
CA ALA A 525 -23.74 -1.16 -112.60
C ALA A 525 -25.07 -1.34 -113.36
N TRP A 526 -25.76 -2.46 -113.14
CA TRP A 526 -27.08 -2.68 -113.70
C TRP A 526 -28.12 -1.96 -112.83
N TRP A 527 -28.63 -0.85 -113.35
CA TRP A 527 -29.78 -0.15 -112.80
C TRP A 527 -31.04 -0.97 -113.02
N LEU A 528 -31.76 -1.30 -111.95
CA LEU A 528 -33.19 -1.57 -112.03
C LEU A 528 -33.87 -0.19 -112.05
N GLY A 529 -34.48 0.15 -113.19
CA GLY A 529 -35.17 1.43 -113.39
C GLY A 529 -36.22 1.72 -112.31
N ASP A 530 -36.44 3.01 -112.09
CA ASP A 530 -37.40 3.59 -111.16
C ASP A 530 -38.84 3.26 -111.59
N GLY A 531 -39.39 2.19 -111.01
CA GLY A 531 -40.71 1.68 -111.35
C GLY A 531 -41.85 2.69 -111.18
N GLN A 532 -42.16 3.41 -112.26
CA GLN A 532 -43.44 4.09 -112.51
C GLN A 532 -44.08 3.50 -113.77
N SER A 533 -44.58 2.27 -113.68
CA SER A 533 -45.79 1.75 -114.40
C SER A 533 -45.87 0.23 -114.32
N GLY A 534 -47.10 -0.29 -114.15
CA GLY A 534 -47.38 -1.67 -113.76
C GLY A 534 -46.94 -2.76 -114.73
N PHE A 535 -46.48 -3.86 -114.13
CA PHE A 535 -46.12 -5.18 -114.69
C PHE A 535 -45.01 -5.22 -115.74
N LYS A 536 -43.91 -5.93 -115.40
CA LYS A 536 -43.35 -7.04 -116.21
C LYS A 536 -42.24 -7.79 -115.47
N GLN A 537 -42.39 -9.11 -115.42
CA GLN A 537 -41.33 -10.07 -115.10
C GLN A 537 -40.14 -9.90 -116.07
N ALA A 538 -38.92 -9.89 -115.55
CA ALA A 538 -37.72 -10.19 -116.35
C ALA A 538 -37.25 -11.60 -115.97
N SER A 539 -37.49 -12.56 -116.85
CA SER A 539 -36.90 -13.91 -116.77
C SER A 539 -35.61 -13.89 -117.58
N PHE A 540 -34.48 -14.26 -116.96
CA PHE A 540 -33.19 -14.32 -117.64
C PHE A 540 -32.92 -15.75 -118.11
N TRP A 541 -32.75 -15.93 -119.42
CA TRP A 541 -32.15 -17.13 -119.99
C TRP A 541 -30.67 -16.84 -120.27
N ALA A 542 -29.79 -17.65 -119.72
CA ALA A 542 -28.37 -17.63 -120.03
C ALA A 542 -28.12 -18.47 -121.28
N THR A 543 -27.46 -17.90 -122.28
CA THR A 543 -26.80 -18.66 -123.35
C THR A 543 -25.39 -18.12 -123.52
N THR A 544 -24.45 -18.99 -123.11
CA THR A 544 -23.00 -19.08 -123.32
C THR A 544 -22.19 -17.80 -123.50
#